data_AF-A0A3S1H758-F1
#
_entry.id   AF-A0A3S1H758-F1
#
_cell.length_a   1.000
_cell.length_b   1.000
_cell.length_c   1.000
_cell.angle_alpha   90.00
_cell.angle_beta   90.00
_cell.angle_gamma   90.00
#
_symmetry.space_group_name_H-M   'P 1'
#
loop_
_entity.id
_entity.type
_entity.pdbx_description
1 polymer ?
#
loop_
_entity_poly.entity_id
_entity_poly.type
_entity_poly.pdbx_seq_one_letter_code
_entity_poly.pdbx_strand_id
1 'polypeptide(L)'
;MTQLKQMLPVDTNIKEAYQGGTDDEQNFIQNLSLFLCTFLKEHAQLVEKKTELHQLLVEALQYLILISHVEEVEIFKICLEYWSSLASDLYKENPFSDSAPLIVSFPESPSFMSRSQNQDVPMRRQLYNPLLSKVRLVMISRMAKPEEVLVVENDQGEVVREFMKDTDSINLYKNMRETLVYLTHLDYTDTENIMTEKLHNQVNGTEWSWKNLNT
;
A
#
# COMPACT_ATOMS: atom_id res chain seq x y z
N MET A 1 7.56 -21.26 -7.80
CA MET A 1 6.12 -20.97 -7.95
C MET A 1 5.27 -22.15 -8.41
N THR A 2 5.78 -23.13 -9.15
CA THR A 2 4.93 -24.21 -9.70
C THR A 2 4.16 -24.99 -8.64
N GLN A 3 4.82 -25.39 -7.54
CA GLN A 3 4.17 -26.08 -6.43
C GLN A 3 3.19 -25.17 -5.67
N LEU A 4 3.58 -23.90 -5.44
CA LEU A 4 2.70 -22.92 -4.81
C LEU A 4 1.41 -22.71 -5.63
N LYS A 5 1.48 -22.63 -6.96
CA LYS A 5 0.30 -22.51 -7.83
C LYS A 5 -0.62 -23.73 -7.79
N GLN A 6 -0.07 -24.92 -7.52
CA GLN A 6 -0.86 -26.13 -7.36
C GLN A 6 -1.60 -26.16 -6.03
N MET A 7 -0.98 -25.62 -4.97
CA MET A 7 -1.59 -25.56 -3.64
C MET A 7 -2.52 -24.36 -3.46
N LEU A 8 -2.18 -23.21 -4.03
CA LEU A 8 -2.89 -21.96 -3.89
C LEU A 8 -2.91 -21.22 -5.24
N PRO A 9 -3.93 -21.46 -6.07
CA PRO A 9 -4.13 -20.74 -7.32
C PRO A 9 -4.28 -19.22 -7.10
N VAL A 10 -3.84 -18.40 -8.07
CA VAL A 10 -3.83 -16.92 -7.96
C VAL A 10 -5.25 -16.32 -7.94
N ASP A 11 -6.24 -17.05 -8.42
CA ASP A 11 -7.67 -16.73 -8.38
C ASP A 11 -8.32 -17.05 -7.03
N THR A 12 -7.60 -17.71 -6.11
CA THR A 12 -8.10 -18.03 -4.78
C THR A 12 -8.29 -16.76 -3.96
N ASN A 13 -9.46 -16.59 -3.37
CA ASN A 13 -9.71 -15.55 -2.38
C ASN A 13 -9.02 -15.90 -1.05
N ILE A 14 -7.74 -15.52 -0.91
CA ILE A 14 -6.91 -15.83 0.27
C ILE A 14 -7.57 -15.32 1.56
N LYS A 15 -8.28 -14.18 1.49
CA LYS A 15 -8.99 -13.62 2.64
C LYS A 15 -10.04 -14.59 3.18
N GLU A 16 -10.90 -15.12 2.32
CA GLU A 16 -11.95 -16.07 2.71
C GLU A 16 -11.35 -17.43 3.09
N ALA A 17 -10.33 -17.89 2.35
CA ALA A 17 -9.63 -19.13 2.66
C ALA A 17 -8.96 -19.08 4.04
N TYR A 18 -8.40 -17.93 4.43
CA TYR A 18 -7.82 -17.74 5.76
C TYR A 18 -8.89 -17.74 6.86
N GLN A 19 -10.03 -17.08 6.64
CA GLN A 19 -11.13 -17.03 7.61
C GLN A 19 -11.79 -18.39 7.84
N GLY A 20 -11.90 -19.22 6.81
CA GLY A 20 -12.46 -20.58 6.90
C GLY A 20 -11.41 -21.68 7.11
N GLY A 21 -10.12 -21.32 7.16
CA GLY A 21 -9.01 -22.25 7.21
C GLY A 21 -8.74 -22.81 8.60
N THR A 22 -8.00 -23.91 8.63
CA THR A 22 -7.41 -24.52 9.82
C THR A 22 -6.19 -23.75 10.32
N ASP A 23 -5.75 -24.03 11.55
CA ASP A 23 -4.55 -23.41 12.14
C ASP A 23 -3.30 -23.62 11.25
N ASP A 24 -3.13 -24.82 10.68
CA ASP A 24 -2.03 -25.13 9.76
C ASP A 24 -2.08 -24.30 8.48
N GLU A 25 -3.27 -24.06 7.93
CA GLU A 25 -3.46 -23.24 6.73
C GLU A 25 -3.21 -21.76 7.02
N GLN A 26 -3.66 -21.25 8.17
CA GLN A 26 -3.39 -19.88 8.62
C GLN A 26 -1.89 -19.66 8.85
N ASN A 27 -1.23 -20.61 9.53
CA ASN A 27 0.21 -20.61 9.74
C ASN A 27 0.98 -20.68 8.41
N PHE A 28 0.50 -21.44 7.43
CA PHE A 28 1.09 -21.47 6.10
C PHE A 28 1.03 -20.10 5.41
N ILE A 29 -0.11 -19.40 5.45
CA ILE A 29 -0.23 -18.04 4.87
C ILE A 29 0.71 -17.06 5.57
N GLN A 30 0.81 -17.11 6.90
CA GLN A 30 1.75 -16.27 7.63
C GLN A 30 3.21 -16.56 7.23
N ASN A 31 3.62 -17.83 7.19
CA ASN A 31 4.97 -18.22 6.78
C ASN A 31 5.27 -17.84 5.31
N LEU A 32 4.27 -17.94 4.43
CA LEU A 32 4.38 -17.50 3.05
C LEU A 32 4.61 -15.98 2.97
N SER A 33 3.88 -15.19 3.77
CA SER A 33 4.06 -13.74 3.84
C SER A 33 5.46 -13.35 4.29
N LEU A 34 5.99 -14.02 5.32
CA LEU A 34 7.36 -13.84 5.83
C LEU A 34 8.40 -14.18 4.77
N PHE A 35 8.25 -15.33 4.10
CA PHE A 35 9.16 -15.77 3.05
C PHE A 35 9.21 -14.76 1.90
N LEU A 36 8.05 -14.36 1.38
CA LEU A 36 7.96 -13.42 0.26
C LEU A 36 8.55 -12.06 0.63
N CYS A 37 8.18 -11.50 1.79
CA CYS A 37 8.70 -10.21 2.24
C CYS A 37 10.22 -10.25 2.43
N THR A 38 10.75 -11.28 3.09
CA THR A 38 12.19 -11.42 3.34
C THR A 38 12.96 -11.56 2.03
N PHE A 39 12.51 -12.46 1.14
CA PHE A 39 13.19 -12.69 -0.14
C PHE A 39 13.17 -11.44 -1.03
N LEU A 40 12.01 -10.79 -1.14
CA LEU A 40 11.87 -9.61 -1.99
C LEU A 40 12.65 -8.42 -1.44
N LYS A 41 12.72 -8.22 -0.11
CA LYS A 41 13.57 -7.16 0.48
C LYS A 41 15.04 -7.31 0.12
N GLU A 42 15.59 -8.51 0.26
CA GLU A 42 17.03 -8.73 0.09
C GLU A 42 17.44 -8.95 -1.38
N HIS A 43 16.53 -9.46 -2.22
CA HIS A 43 16.90 -9.97 -3.55
C HIS A 43 16.08 -9.42 -4.72
N ALA A 44 15.09 -8.54 -4.51
CA ALA A 44 14.28 -8.00 -5.61
C ALA A 44 15.14 -7.35 -6.70
N GLN A 45 16.14 -6.54 -6.35
CA GLN A 45 17.01 -5.89 -7.33
C GLN A 45 17.81 -6.89 -8.21
N LEU A 46 18.14 -8.07 -7.67
CA LEU A 46 18.81 -9.11 -8.45
C LEU A 46 17.86 -9.78 -9.45
N VAL A 47 16.59 -9.92 -9.06
CA VAL A 47 15.52 -10.48 -9.89
C VAL A 47 15.11 -9.49 -10.99
N GLU A 48 15.00 -8.20 -10.66
CA GLU A 48 14.69 -7.12 -11.60
C GLU A 48 15.71 -6.99 -12.74
N LYS A 49 16.99 -7.28 -12.50
CA LYS A 49 18.02 -7.24 -13.54
C LYS A 49 17.87 -8.36 -14.58
N LYS A 50 17.12 -9.42 -14.27
CA LYS A 50 16.93 -10.59 -15.14
C LYS A 50 15.52 -10.57 -15.71
N THR A 51 15.38 -10.14 -16.96
CA THR A 51 14.08 -10.04 -17.66
C THR A 51 13.28 -11.34 -17.66
N GLU A 52 13.96 -12.49 -17.72
CA GLU A 52 13.34 -13.83 -17.67
C GLU A 52 12.58 -14.09 -16.35
N LEU A 53 12.95 -13.40 -15.27
CA LEU A 53 12.35 -13.58 -13.94
C LEU A 53 11.28 -12.53 -13.63
N HIS A 54 11.05 -11.54 -14.51
CA HIS A 54 10.05 -10.49 -14.28
C HIS A 54 8.65 -11.05 -14.08
N GLN A 55 8.27 -12.07 -14.85
CA GLN A 55 6.97 -12.72 -14.67
C GLN A 55 6.84 -13.36 -13.29
N LEU A 56 7.90 -14.04 -12.81
CA LEU A 56 7.92 -14.66 -11.50
C LEU A 56 7.83 -13.62 -10.36
N LEU A 57 8.51 -12.48 -10.54
CA LEU A 57 8.46 -11.35 -9.61
C LEU A 57 7.04 -10.78 -9.51
N VAL A 58 6.41 -10.52 -10.66
CA VAL A 58 5.03 -10.01 -10.73
C VAL A 58 4.07 -10.99 -10.06
N GLU A 59 4.22 -12.29 -10.28
CA GLU A 59 3.41 -13.32 -9.62
C GLU A 59 3.62 -13.33 -8.10
N ALA A 60 4.87 -13.25 -7.62
CA ALA A 60 5.16 -13.18 -6.18
C ALA A 60 4.50 -11.96 -5.52
N LEU A 61 4.55 -10.81 -6.17
CA LEU A 61 3.93 -9.57 -5.70
C LEU A 61 2.40 -9.66 -5.72
N GLN A 62 1.82 -10.35 -6.72
CA GLN A 62 0.38 -10.61 -6.76
C GLN A 62 -0.07 -11.45 -5.55
N TYR A 63 0.66 -12.52 -5.20
CA TYR A 63 0.37 -13.26 -3.97
C TYR A 63 0.47 -12.37 -2.74
N LEU A 64 1.50 -11.52 -2.66
CA LEU A 64 1.65 -10.63 -1.52
C LEU A 64 0.49 -9.62 -1.41
N ILE A 65 -0.02 -9.11 -2.54
CA ILE A 65 -1.23 -8.26 -2.57
C ILE A 65 -2.44 -9.04 -2.06
N LEU A 66 -2.66 -10.28 -2.51
CA LEU A 66 -3.78 -11.12 -2.06
C LEU A 66 -3.69 -11.40 -0.55
N ILE A 67 -2.50 -11.70 -0.04
CA ILE A 67 -2.24 -11.88 1.40
C ILE A 67 -2.50 -10.57 2.17
N SER A 68 -2.18 -9.41 1.58
CA SER A 68 -2.44 -8.10 2.20
C SER A 68 -3.94 -7.79 2.40
N HIS A 69 -4.84 -8.57 1.79
CA HIS A 69 -6.30 -8.44 2.01
C HIS A 69 -6.81 -9.28 3.19
N VAL A 70 -5.99 -10.17 3.75
CA VAL A 70 -6.34 -10.99 4.92
C VAL A 70 -6.60 -10.09 6.13
N GLU A 71 -7.68 -10.36 6.86
CA GLU A 71 -8.07 -9.56 8.04
C GLU A 71 -7.34 -10.00 9.31
N GLU A 72 -6.01 -10.11 9.23
CA GLU A 72 -5.14 -10.44 10.36
C GLU A 72 -4.04 -9.37 10.49
N VAL A 73 -3.93 -8.74 11.66
CA VAL A 73 -3.11 -7.54 11.87
C VAL A 73 -1.63 -7.86 11.72
N GLU A 74 -1.17 -8.99 12.25
CA GLU A 74 0.24 -9.37 12.20
C GLU A 74 0.70 -9.69 10.77
N ILE A 75 -0.13 -10.39 9.99
CA ILE A 75 0.13 -10.65 8.56
C ILE A 75 0.15 -9.35 7.77
N PHE A 76 -0.78 -8.44 8.06
CA PHE A 76 -0.83 -7.14 7.41
C PHE A 76 0.41 -6.29 7.73
N LYS A 77 0.89 -6.28 8.98
CA LYS A 77 2.13 -5.58 9.37
C LYS A 77 3.34 -6.09 8.58
N ILE A 78 3.48 -7.42 8.44
CA ILE A 78 4.56 -8.04 7.64
C ILE A 78 4.52 -7.53 6.20
N CYS A 79 3.33 -7.56 5.57
CA CYS A 79 3.16 -7.09 4.19
C CYS A 79 3.41 -5.57 4.07
N LEU A 80 2.89 -4.78 5.00
CA LEU A 80 3.07 -3.32 5.04
C LEU A 80 4.54 -2.93 5.16
N GLU A 81 5.33 -3.68 5.93
CA GLU A 81 6.77 -3.44 6.07
C GLU A 81 7.50 -3.59 4.72
N TYR A 82 7.08 -4.53 3.88
CA TYR A 82 7.59 -4.65 2.52
C TYR A 82 7.10 -3.51 1.62
N TRP A 83 5.80 -3.22 1.61
CA TRP A 83 5.23 -2.18 0.75
C TRP A 83 5.78 -0.78 1.06
N SER A 84 5.98 -0.47 2.34
CA SER A 84 6.62 0.76 2.80
C SER A 84 8.05 0.88 2.27
N SER A 85 8.85 -0.19 2.38
CA SER A 85 10.21 -0.24 1.85
C SER A 85 10.23 -0.06 0.33
N LEU A 86 9.41 -0.80 -0.40
CA LEU A 86 9.34 -0.71 -1.87
C LEU A 86 8.91 0.69 -2.33
N ALA A 87 7.87 1.26 -1.71
CA ALA A 87 7.38 2.60 -2.07
C ALA A 87 8.42 3.68 -1.76
N SER A 88 9.12 3.58 -0.62
CA SER A 88 10.20 4.49 -0.25
C SER A 88 11.37 4.41 -1.23
N ASP A 89 11.78 3.20 -1.64
CA ASP A 89 12.88 2.99 -2.58
C ASP A 89 12.55 3.55 -3.96
N LEU A 90 11.37 3.25 -4.49
CA LEU A 90 10.91 3.78 -5.78
C LEU A 90 10.77 5.32 -5.75
N TYR A 91 10.32 5.89 -4.62
CA TYR A 91 10.26 7.33 -4.44
C TYR A 91 11.64 7.98 -4.38
N LYS A 92 12.62 7.37 -3.69
CA LYS A 92 14.00 7.89 -3.62
C LYS A 92 14.70 7.85 -4.98
N GLU A 93 14.39 6.87 -5.83
CA GLU A 93 14.93 6.79 -7.19
C GLU A 93 14.41 7.91 -8.10
N ASN A 94 13.10 8.17 -8.07
CA ASN A 94 12.49 9.27 -8.80
C ASN A 94 11.24 9.79 -8.05
N PRO A 95 11.36 10.89 -7.28
CA PRO A 95 10.30 11.35 -6.40
C PRO A 95 9.15 12.04 -7.13
N PHE A 96 9.31 12.35 -8.42
CA PHE A 96 8.32 13.11 -9.18
C PHE A 96 7.52 12.20 -10.12
N SER A 97 6.19 12.34 -10.07
CA SER A 97 5.33 11.94 -11.18
C SER A 97 5.66 12.76 -12.42
N ASP A 98 5.68 12.14 -13.61
CA ASP A 98 5.96 12.84 -14.88
C ASP A 98 4.94 13.95 -15.21
N SER A 99 3.81 13.96 -14.51
CA SER A 99 2.77 14.98 -14.58
C SER A 99 3.08 16.27 -13.78
N ALA A 100 4.18 16.32 -13.01
CA ALA A 100 4.54 17.52 -12.26
C ALA A 100 5.25 18.54 -13.17
N PRO A 101 4.71 19.75 -13.37
CA PRO A 101 5.38 20.78 -14.13
C PRO A 101 6.64 21.24 -13.40
N LEU A 102 7.80 21.20 -14.06
CA LEU A 102 9.01 21.79 -13.53
C LEU A 102 8.93 23.31 -13.69
N ILE A 103 8.96 24.03 -12.57
CA ILE A 103 9.17 25.48 -12.57
C ILE A 103 10.68 25.71 -12.63
N VAL A 104 11.18 26.11 -13.79
CA VAL A 104 12.57 26.54 -13.93
C VAL A 104 12.62 28.03 -13.68
N SER A 105 13.13 28.42 -12.52
CA SER A 105 13.33 29.82 -12.17
C SER A 105 14.62 30.34 -12.82
N PHE A 106 14.49 31.02 -13.96
CA PHE A 106 15.55 31.86 -14.51
C PHE A 106 15.44 33.29 -13.95
N PRO A 107 16.56 34.03 -13.78
CA PRO A 107 16.56 35.36 -13.16
C PRO A 107 15.66 36.40 -13.84
N GLU A 108 15.26 36.20 -15.10
CA GLU A 108 14.52 37.21 -15.86
C GLU A 108 13.12 36.78 -16.35
N SER A 109 12.68 35.53 -16.14
CA SER A 109 11.30 35.09 -16.43
C SER A 109 11.01 33.68 -15.87
N PRO A 110 10.03 33.50 -14.97
CA PRO A 110 9.55 32.16 -14.64
C PRO A 110 8.87 31.56 -15.88
N SER A 111 9.49 30.54 -16.45
CA SER A 111 8.97 29.82 -17.61
C SER A 111 8.37 28.50 -17.16
N PHE A 112 7.08 28.30 -17.44
CA PHE A 112 6.43 26.99 -17.26
C PHE A 112 6.84 26.10 -18.44
N MET A 113 7.81 25.22 -18.21
CA MET A 113 8.10 24.16 -19.17
C MET A 113 7.16 22.98 -18.86
N SER A 114 6.25 22.70 -19.80
CA SER A 114 5.63 21.38 -19.86
C SER A 114 6.77 20.39 -20.09
N ARG A 115 7.04 19.56 -19.08
CA ARG A 115 7.99 18.46 -19.20
C ARG A 115 7.44 17.57 -20.32
N SER A 116 8.19 17.47 -21.42
CA SER A 116 7.81 16.62 -22.55
C SER A 116 7.38 15.26 -22.01
N GLN A 117 6.22 14.77 -22.45
CA GLN A 117 5.57 13.52 -22.02
C GLN A 117 6.43 12.25 -22.19
N ASN A 118 7.68 12.40 -22.65
CA ASN A 118 8.67 11.37 -22.95
C ASN A 118 10.00 11.58 -22.19
N GLN A 119 9.98 11.90 -20.90
CA GLN A 119 11.16 11.65 -20.06
C GLN A 119 10.95 10.34 -19.31
N ASP A 120 11.38 9.25 -19.95
CA ASP A 120 11.65 7.91 -19.42
C ASP A 120 11.22 7.69 -17.97
N VAL A 121 9.96 7.27 -17.76
CA VAL A 121 9.58 6.60 -16.51
C VAL A 121 10.67 5.54 -16.28
N PRO A 122 11.37 5.54 -15.12
CA PRO A 122 12.40 4.55 -14.86
C PRO A 122 11.83 3.16 -15.13
N MET A 123 12.51 2.37 -15.96
CA MET A 123 12.00 1.07 -16.44
C MET A 123 11.55 0.16 -15.28
N ARG A 124 12.21 0.31 -14.11
CA ARG A 124 11.83 -0.30 -12.84
C ARG A 124 10.42 0.07 -12.40
N ARG A 125 10.05 1.36 -12.44
CA ARG A 125 8.73 1.85 -12.02
C ARG A 125 7.60 1.38 -12.95
N GLN A 126 7.86 1.27 -14.25
CA GLN A 126 6.88 0.74 -15.21
C GLN A 126 6.47 -0.70 -14.88
N LEU A 127 7.43 -1.52 -14.43
CA LEU A 127 7.18 -2.91 -14.01
C LEU A 127 6.21 -3.00 -12.84
N TYR A 128 6.36 -2.11 -11.85
CA TYR A 128 5.54 -2.12 -10.64
C TYR A 128 4.20 -1.40 -10.78
N ASN A 129 4.02 -0.52 -11.76
CA ASN A 129 2.87 0.40 -11.80
C ASN A 129 1.48 -0.29 -11.66
N PRO A 130 1.19 -1.39 -12.39
CA PRO A 130 -0.09 -2.08 -12.25
C PRO A 130 -0.30 -2.70 -10.86
N LEU A 131 0.78 -3.06 -10.18
CA LEU A 131 0.75 -3.62 -8.82
C LEU A 131 0.60 -2.51 -7.79
N LEU A 132 1.27 -1.36 -7.97
CA LEU A 132 1.17 -0.21 -7.07
C LEU A 132 -0.26 0.34 -7.01
N SER A 133 -1.00 0.35 -8.12
CA SER A 133 -2.42 0.73 -8.12
C SER A 133 -3.25 -0.18 -7.21
N LYS A 134 -3.03 -1.50 -7.25
CA LYS A 134 -3.67 -2.45 -6.32
C LYS A 134 -3.22 -2.24 -4.88
N VAL A 135 -1.94 -1.92 -4.63
CA VAL A 135 -1.44 -1.61 -3.28
C VAL A 135 -2.09 -0.34 -2.75
N ARG A 136 -2.26 0.72 -3.57
CA ARG A 136 -3.01 1.93 -3.18
C ARG A 136 -4.43 1.59 -2.74
N LEU A 137 -5.12 0.75 -3.51
CA LEU A 137 -6.46 0.28 -3.15
C LEU A 137 -6.47 -0.45 -1.80
N VAL A 138 -5.50 -1.30 -1.52
CA VAL A 138 -5.36 -1.98 -0.22
C VAL A 138 -5.13 -0.97 0.90
N MET A 139 -4.20 -0.03 0.74
CA MET A 139 -3.87 0.98 1.75
C MET A 139 -5.06 1.85 2.09
N ILE A 140 -5.84 2.27 1.09
CA ILE A 140 -7.06 3.06 1.28
C ILE A 140 -8.14 2.19 1.96
N SER A 141 -8.41 0.99 1.44
CA SER A 141 -9.49 0.13 1.95
C SER A 141 -9.25 -0.43 3.36
N ARG A 142 -8.02 -0.36 3.87
CA ARG A 142 -7.61 -0.94 5.15
C ARG A 142 -6.98 0.08 6.09
N MET A 143 -7.09 1.36 5.79
CA MET A 143 -6.46 2.42 6.58
C MET A 143 -6.79 2.28 8.07
N ALA A 144 -5.75 2.18 8.90
CA ALA A 144 -5.92 2.19 10.35
C ALA A 144 -6.48 3.56 10.78
N LYS A 145 -7.26 3.57 11.85
CA LYS A 145 -7.84 4.82 12.34
C LYS A 145 -6.73 5.77 12.83
N PRO A 146 -6.81 7.06 12.51
CA PRO A 146 -5.93 8.06 13.12
C PRO A 146 -6.18 8.17 14.62
N GLU A 147 -5.26 8.82 15.34
CA GLU A 147 -5.40 9.12 16.77
C GLU A 147 -6.74 9.85 17.04
N GLU A 148 -7.62 9.20 17.83
CA GLU A 148 -8.88 9.81 18.30
C GLU A 148 -8.63 10.51 19.64
N VAL A 149 -9.15 11.73 19.80
CA VAL A 149 -9.07 12.51 21.04
C VAL A 149 -10.32 12.23 21.88
N LEU A 150 -10.15 11.65 23.07
CA LEU A 150 -11.26 11.41 24.00
C LEU A 150 -11.35 12.60 24.98
N VAL A 151 -12.57 13.07 25.25
CA VAL A 151 -12.82 14.08 26.28
C VAL A 151 -13.20 13.34 27.56
N VAL A 152 -12.35 13.43 28.58
CA VAL A 152 -12.50 12.72 29.86
C VAL A 152 -12.49 13.74 30.99
N GLU A 153 -13.36 13.57 31.98
CA GLU A 153 -13.29 14.35 33.21
C GLU A 153 -12.20 13.75 34.11
N ASN A 154 -11.20 14.54 34.50
CA ASN A 154 -10.17 14.09 35.43
C ASN A 154 -10.72 13.99 36.86
N ASP A 155 -9.93 13.42 37.79
CA ASP A 155 -10.31 13.27 39.21
C ASP A 155 -10.58 14.62 39.93
N GLN A 156 -10.24 15.75 39.29
CA GLN A 156 -10.46 17.10 39.77
C GLN A 156 -11.73 17.73 39.17
N GLY A 157 -12.48 16.99 38.35
CA GLY A 157 -13.70 17.45 37.67
C GLY A 157 -13.44 18.38 36.49
N GLU A 158 -12.20 18.49 36.01
CA GLU A 158 -11.84 19.27 34.83
C GLU A 158 -11.96 18.41 33.57
N VAL A 159 -12.54 18.99 32.54
CA VAL A 159 -12.68 18.37 31.23
C VAL A 159 -11.34 18.41 30.51
N VAL A 160 -10.61 17.29 30.49
CA VAL A 160 -9.32 17.16 29.82
C VAL A 160 -9.45 16.33 28.55
N ARG A 161 -8.63 16.66 27.54
CA ARG A 161 -8.48 15.85 26.34
C ARG A 161 -7.43 14.80 26.59
N GLU A 162 -7.83 13.54 26.70
CA GLU A 162 -6.92 12.41 26.83
C GLU A 162 -6.67 11.78 25.45
N PHE A 163 -5.40 11.68 25.08
CA PHE A 163 -4.98 10.95 23.89
C PHE A 163 -4.90 9.46 24.25
N MET A 164 -5.56 8.59 23.48
CA MET A 164 -5.36 7.16 23.64
C MET A 164 -3.88 6.81 23.39
N LYS A 165 -3.30 6.00 24.27
CA LYS A 165 -1.89 5.58 24.22
C LYS A 165 -1.69 4.22 23.53
N ASP A 166 -2.57 3.79 22.63
CA ASP A 166 -2.34 2.55 21.88
C ASP A 166 -1.24 2.76 20.85
N THR A 167 -0.01 2.49 21.29
CA THR A 167 1.22 2.79 20.53
C THR A 167 1.31 1.93 19.26
N ASP A 168 0.78 0.72 19.29
CA ASP A 168 0.84 -0.20 18.15
C ASP A 168 -0.11 0.23 17.02
N SER A 169 -1.37 0.53 17.36
CA SER A 169 -2.35 1.09 16.41
C SER A 169 -1.90 2.42 15.82
N ILE A 170 -1.29 3.28 16.63
CA ILE A 170 -0.72 4.56 16.20
C ILE A 170 0.43 4.37 15.22
N ASN A 171 1.34 3.43 15.52
CA ASN A 171 2.48 3.13 14.64
C ASN A 171 2.00 2.51 13.32
N LEU A 172 0.99 1.64 13.36
CA LEU A 172 0.36 1.08 12.17
C LEU A 172 -0.20 2.19 11.28
N TYR A 173 -1.01 3.10 11.84
CA TYR A 173 -1.53 4.26 11.09
C TYR A 173 -0.41 5.12 10.51
N LYS A 174 0.63 5.45 11.29
CA LYS A 174 1.77 6.24 10.82
C LYS A 174 2.46 5.58 9.62
N ASN A 175 2.71 4.27 9.69
CA ASN A 175 3.37 3.52 8.62
C ASN A 175 2.47 3.38 7.37
N MET A 176 1.17 3.13 7.54
CA MET A 176 0.20 3.13 6.43
C MET A 176 0.12 4.49 5.75
N ARG A 177 0.01 5.57 6.53
CA ARG A 177 -0.01 6.94 6.03
C ARG A 177 1.26 7.26 5.26
N GLU A 178 2.44 6.98 5.82
CA GLU A 178 3.71 7.22 5.13
C GLU A 178 3.80 6.46 3.80
N THR A 179 3.41 5.18 3.81
CA THR A 179 3.38 4.35 2.59
C THR A 179 2.44 4.95 1.54
N LEU A 180 1.22 5.35 1.91
CA LEU A 180 0.26 5.97 1.00
C LEU A 180 0.77 7.33 0.48
N VAL A 181 1.49 8.10 1.29
CA VAL A 181 2.12 9.34 0.86
C VAL A 181 3.18 9.07 -0.22
N TYR A 182 4.06 8.07 -0.05
CA TYR A 182 5.00 7.69 -1.12
C TYR A 182 4.27 7.26 -2.39
N LEU A 183 3.25 6.40 -2.27
CA LEU A 183 2.46 5.94 -3.42
C LEU A 183 1.76 7.08 -4.16
N THR A 184 1.31 8.11 -3.43
CA THR A 184 0.66 9.29 -4.01
C THR A 184 1.66 10.20 -4.72
N HIS A 185 2.88 10.35 -4.20
CA HIS A 185 3.93 11.08 -4.92
C HIS A 185 4.34 10.36 -6.20
N LEU A 186 4.34 9.02 -6.18
CA LEU A 186 4.56 8.24 -7.38
C LEU A 186 3.44 8.53 -8.39
N ASP A 187 2.17 8.32 -8.07
CA ASP A 187 1.06 8.62 -8.99
C ASP A 187 -0.16 9.16 -8.23
N TYR A 188 -0.32 10.47 -8.22
CA TYR A 188 -1.44 11.10 -7.53
C TYR A 188 -2.76 10.93 -8.29
N THR A 189 -2.70 10.80 -9.63
CA THR A 189 -3.90 10.66 -10.48
C THR A 189 -4.58 9.33 -10.17
N ASP A 190 -3.79 8.26 -10.07
CA ASP A 190 -4.29 6.94 -9.68
C ASP A 190 -4.86 6.95 -8.25
N THR A 191 -4.17 7.59 -7.29
CA THR A 191 -4.71 7.75 -5.92
C THR A 191 -6.06 8.50 -5.93
N GLU A 192 -6.16 9.62 -6.66
CA GLU A 192 -7.38 10.43 -6.77
C GLU A 192 -8.53 9.64 -7.39
N ASN A 193 -8.26 8.90 -8.47
CA ASN A 193 -9.24 8.06 -9.13
C ASN A 193 -9.79 6.99 -8.18
N ILE A 194 -8.91 6.29 -7.44
CA ILE A 194 -9.32 5.25 -6.48
C ILE A 194 -10.18 5.85 -5.36
N MET A 195 -9.78 6.99 -4.79
CA MET A 195 -10.55 7.65 -3.73
C MET A 195 -11.90 8.16 -4.23
N THR A 196 -11.93 8.72 -5.45
CA THR A 196 -13.15 9.22 -6.08
C THR A 196 -14.14 8.10 -6.40
N GLU A 197 -13.66 6.97 -6.92
CA GLU A 197 -14.48 5.79 -7.19
C GLU A 197 -15.07 5.22 -5.89
N LYS A 198 -14.25 5.10 -4.84
CA LYS A 198 -14.74 4.67 -3.52
C LYS A 198 -15.79 5.61 -2.95
N LEU A 199 -15.57 6.91 -3.03
CA LEU A 199 -16.54 7.91 -2.58
C LEU A 199 -17.83 7.81 -3.39
N HIS A 200 -17.74 7.62 -4.70
CA HIS A 200 -18.90 7.41 -5.56
C HIS A 200 -19.71 6.17 -5.14
N ASN A 201 -19.03 5.06 -4.81
CA ASN A 201 -19.66 3.83 -4.31
C ASN A 201 -20.31 3.98 -2.92
N GLN A 202 -19.86 4.94 -2.11
CA GLN A 202 -20.56 5.31 -0.88
C GLN A 202 -21.83 6.12 -1.19
N VAL A 203 -21.76 7.07 -2.13
CA VAL A 203 -22.87 7.97 -2.48
C VAL A 203 -24.00 7.24 -3.22
N ASN A 204 -23.67 6.34 -4.14
CA ASN A 204 -24.66 5.56 -4.90
C ASN A 204 -25.25 4.38 -4.10
N GLY A 205 -24.69 4.09 -2.92
CA GLY A 205 -25.17 3.06 -2.00
C GLY A 205 -24.67 1.63 -2.28
N THR A 206 -23.81 1.39 -3.28
CA THR A 206 -23.31 0.03 -3.59
C THR A 206 -22.40 -0.54 -2.50
N GLU A 207 -21.57 0.31 -1.87
CA GLU A 207 -20.62 -0.09 -0.83
C GLU A 207 -20.85 0.64 0.50
N TRP A 208 -22.01 1.29 0.67
CA TRP A 208 -22.31 2.09 1.85
C TRP A 208 -22.19 1.28 3.15
N SER A 209 -21.26 1.69 4.01
CA SER A 209 -21.26 1.31 5.42
C SER A 209 -20.48 2.31 6.25
N TRP A 210 -20.84 2.48 7.52
CA TRP A 210 -20.07 3.33 8.45
C TRP A 210 -18.60 2.92 8.53
N LYS A 211 -18.29 1.63 8.38
CA LYS A 211 -16.91 1.13 8.37
C LYS A 211 -16.18 1.59 7.11
N ASN A 212 -16.77 1.39 5.93
CA ASN A 212 -16.17 1.73 4.63
C ASN A 212 -16.10 3.24 4.37
N LEU A 213 -16.98 4.04 4.97
CA LEU A 213 -16.89 5.49 4.88
C LEU A 213 -15.75 6.05 5.73
N ASN A 214 -15.52 5.44 6.90
CA ASN A 214 -14.49 5.87 7.86
C ASN A 214 -13.11 5.27 7.60
N THR A 215 -13.00 4.34 6.64
CA THR A 215 -11.75 3.68 6.22
C THR A 215 -11.46 4.05 4.78
#